data_AF-A0A4Q6BX23-F1
#
_entry.id   AF-A0A4Q6BX23-F1
#
_cell.length_a   1.000
_cell.length_b   1.000
_cell.length_c   1.000
_cell.angle_alpha   90.00
_cell.angle_beta   90.00
_cell.angle_gamma   90.00
#
_symmetry.space_group_name_H-M   'P 1'
#
loop_
_entity.id
_entity.type
_entity.pdbx_description
1 polymer ?
#
loop_
_entity_poly.entity_id
_entity_poly.type
_entity_poly.pdbx_seq_one_letter_code
_entity_poly.pdbx_strand_id
1 'polypeptide(L)'
;GYGAPPQQGGYGAPDPNQGYGGQQGYAPPPQQQGYGQQDFNQQANLAVNDMKNAFANPGAIGAAGRPTIRAAGRLQIMLYAMMFGGPIVLGIIGGILGGLLDSAALASICSLVGMLIYFAGAIYMLITIIKMHGELRSVAPNLFPWWHLIIPYYNIYLMWIVLPREVGQAKQAVGSREPTRSIVHYIFFFVYALASDLNDIARAQGTQG
;
A
#
# COMPACT_ATOMS: atom_id res chain seq x y z
N GLY A 1 -25.34 -69.45 21.68
CA GLY A 1 -24.05 -69.94 21.16
C GLY A 1 -23.13 -68.76 20.93
N TYR A 2 -21.82 -68.97 21.15
CA TYR A 2 -20.65 -68.21 20.67
C TYR A 2 -20.67 -66.65 20.73
N GLY A 3 -19.72 -65.95 21.37
CA GLY A 3 -18.57 -66.39 22.18
C GLY A 3 -17.38 -65.42 22.08
N ALA A 4 -16.72 -65.13 23.20
CA ALA A 4 -15.45 -64.38 23.34
C ALA A 4 -14.47 -65.21 24.23
N PRO A 5 -13.24 -64.77 24.61
CA PRO A 5 -12.45 -63.57 24.24
C PRO A 5 -11.27 -63.96 23.30
N PRO A 6 -9.93 -63.91 23.58
CA PRO A 6 -9.11 -63.57 24.77
C PRO A 6 -8.31 -62.25 24.64
N GLN A 7 -7.18 -62.11 25.37
CA GLN A 7 -6.17 -61.03 25.32
C GLN A 7 -4.75 -61.62 25.17
N GLN A 8 -3.81 -60.83 24.61
CA GLN A 8 -2.34 -60.73 24.88
C GLN A 8 -1.73 -59.95 23.69
N GLY A 9 -0.66 -59.15 23.76
CA GLY A 9 0.27 -58.78 24.84
C GLY A 9 1.64 -58.48 24.20
N GLY A 10 2.36 -57.41 24.60
CA GLY A 10 3.69 -57.15 24.01
C GLY A 10 4.26 -55.74 24.22
N TYR A 11 5.19 -55.60 25.17
CA TYR A 11 6.18 -54.51 25.19
C TYR A 11 7.29 -54.82 24.17
N GLY A 12 7.77 -53.81 23.44
CA GLY A 12 8.91 -53.93 22.52
C GLY A 12 9.71 -52.63 22.50
N ALA A 13 10.98 -52.70 22.92
CA ALA A 13 11.91 -51.57 23.05
C ALA A 13 12.72 -51.35 21.74
N PRO A 14 13.49 -50.24 21.59
CA PRO A 14 14.16 -49.92 20.33
C PRO A 14 15.47 -50.71 20.16
N ASP A 15 15.85 -50.98 18.91
CA ASP A 15 17.13 -51.60 18.54
C ASP A 15 17.84 -50.81 17.42
N PRO A 16 19.20 -50.71 17.36
CA PRO A 16 19.89 -49.59 16.74
C PRO A 16 20.87 -49.95 15.60
N ASN A 17 21.52 -48.91 15.06
CA ASN A 17 22.82 -48.93 14.37
C ASN A 17 22.94 -49.61 12.98
N GLN A 18 23.00 -48.75 11.94
CA GLN A 18 23.98 -48.76 10.83
C GLN A 18 23.64 -47.58 9.87
N GLY A 19 24.53 -46.65 9.49
CA GLY A 19 25.88 -46.33 9.95
C GLY A 19 26.56 -45.26 9.06
N TYR A 20 27.40 -44.40 9.67
CA TYR A 20 28.46 -43.55 9.07
C TYR A 20 28.14 -42.44 8.04
N GLY A 21 28.60 -41.22 8.35
CA GLY A 21 28.77 -40.08 7.42
C GLY A 21 28.37 -38.74 8.04
N GLY A 22 29.32 -37.98 8.58
CA GLY A 22 29.02 -36.74 9.33
C GLY A 22 29.53 -35.46 8.69
N GLN A 23 28.96 -34.32 9.09
CA GLN A 23 29.67 -33.03 9.12
C GLN A 23 28.96 -32.03 10.06
N GLN A 24 29.75 -31.26 10.81
CA GLN A 24 29.26 -30.18 11.67
C GLN A 24 28.89 -28.96 10.81
N GLY A 25 27.63 -28.51 10.87
CA GLY A 25 27.16 -27.28 10.23
C GLY A 25 26.91 -26.19 11.27
N TYR A 26 27.67 -25.09 11.19
CA TYR A 26 27.54 -23.93 12.08
C TYR A 26 26.15 -23.29 12.01
N ALA A 27 25.56 -22.97 13.16
CA ALA A 27 24.40 -22.08 13.21
C ALA A 27 24.84 -20.62 12.92
N PRO A 28 24.18 -19.89 11.99
CA PRO A 28 24.49 -18.49 11.76
C PRO A 28 24.08 -17.61 12.95
N PRO A 29 24.90 -16.64 13.38
CA PRO A 29 24.63 -15.83 14.56
C PRO A 29 23.49 -14.81 14.33
N PRO A 30 22.81 -14.36 15.40
CA PRO A 30 21.74 -13.37 15.29
C PRO A 30 22.30 -12.02 14.81
N GLN A 31 21.74 -11.51 13.71
CA GLN A 31 22.09 -10.18 13.21
C GLN A 31 21.63 -9.11 14.18
N GLN A 32 22.59 -8.39 14.76
CA GLN A 32 22.33 -7.24 15.63
C GLN A 32 21.76 -6.09 14.80
N GLN A 33 20.66 -5.49 15.26
CA GLN A 33 20.12 -4.27 14.67
C GLN A 33 21.05 -3.08 14.97
N GLY A 34 21.93 -2.76 14.03
CA GLY A 34 22.77 -1.58 14.08
C GLY A 34 21.95 -0.29 13.88
N TYR A 35 21.96 0.58 14.88
CA TYR A 35 21.29 1.88 14.83
C TYR A 35 22.20 2.92 14.16
N GLY A 36 22.10 3.10 12.84
CA GLY A 36 22.96 4.05 12.13
C GLY A 36 22.63 4.25 10.65
N GLN A 37 22.44 5.52 10.28
CA GLN A 37 22.52 6.08 8.92
C GLN A 37 21.80 5.31 7.78
N GLN A 38 20.58 5.75 7.45
CA GLN A 38 19.95 5.38 6.18
C GLN A 38 20.71 6.00 5.00
N ASP A 39 21.47 5.16 4.29
CA ASP A 39 22.06 5.53 3.00
C ASP A 39 20.94 5.71 1.95
N PHE A 40 20.80 6.94 1.47
CA PHE A 40 19.77 7.34 0.52
C PHE A 40 19.85 6.54 -0.80
N ASN A 41 21.05 6.10 -1.20
CA ASN A 41 21.23 5.25 -2.38
C ASN A 41 20.73 3.83 -2.18
N GLN A 42 20.82 3.27 -0.97
CA GLN A 42 20.20 1.97 -0.68
C GLN A 42 18.67 2.07 -0.68
N GLN A 43 18.11 3.12 -0.08
CA GLN A 43 16.66 3.31 -0.08
C GLN A 43 16.10 3.57 -1.49
N ALA A 44 16.82 4.33 -2.32
CA ALA A 44 16.48 4.52 -3.73
C ALA A 44 16.56 3.21 -4.53
N ASN A 45 17.63 2.41 -4.37
CA ASN A 45 17.76 1.12 -5.04
C ASN A 45 16.70 0.10 -4.56
N LEU A 46 16.35 0.10 -3.28
CA LEU A 46 15.23 -0.68 -2.75
C LEU A 46 13.91 -0.26 -3.39
N ALA A 47 13.62 1.05 -3.47
CA ALA A 47 12.41 1.56 -4.12
C ALA A 47 12.35 1.27 -5.63
N VAL A 48 13.49 1.34 -6.33
CA VAL A 48 13.57 0.98 -7.77
C VAL A 48 13.42 -0.52 -7.99
N ASN A 49 13.96 -1.36 -7.12
CA ASN A 49 13.79 -2.81 -7.19
C ASN A 49 12.37 -3.23 -6.79
N ASP A 50 11.77 -2.61 -5.77
CA ASP A 50 10.38 -2.84 -5.38
C ASP A 50 9.42 -2.39 -6.48
N MET A 51 9.68 -1.25 -7.13
CA MET A 51 8.96 -0.81 -8.33
C MET A 51 9.17 -1.76 -9.52
N LYS A 52 10.39 -2.22 -9.81
CA LYS A 52 10.63 -3.24 -10.84
C LYS A 52 9.87 -4.54 -10.53
N ASN A 53 9.84 -4.97 -9.27
CA ASN A 53 9.08 -6.12 -8.82
C ASN A 53 7.57 -5.89 -8.88
N ALA A 54 7.09 -4.65 -8.70
CA ALA A 54 5.69 -4.27 -8.88
C ALA A 54 5.27 -4.27 -10.35
N PHE A 55 6.15 -3.87 -11.27
CA PHE A 55 5.88 -3.93 -12.71
C PHE A 55 6.04 -5.35 -13.28
N ALA A 56 7.01 -6.13 -12.78
CA ALA A 56 7.22 -7.52 -13.16
C ALA A 56 6.21 -8.49 -12.50
N ASN A 57 5.71 -8.15 -11.31
CA ASN A 57 4.69 -8.91 -10.58
C ASN A 57 3.66 -7.95 -9.92
N PRO A 58 2.68 -7.44 -10.70
CA PRO A 58 1.66 -6.48 -10.24
C PRO A 58 0.74 -6.98 -9.11
N GLY A 59 0.84 -8.25 -8.72
CA GLY A 59 0.14 -8.81 -7.56
C GLY A 59 0.80 -8.51 -6.21
N ALA A 60 2.08 -8.10 -6.18
CA ALA A 60 2.81 -7.86 -4.94
C ALA A 60 2.46 -6.49 -4.31
N ILE A 61 2.61 -5.41 -5.09
CA ILE A 61 2.16 -4.07 -4.66
C ILE A 61 0.70 -3.88 -5.08
N GLY A 62 -0.21 -3.91 -4.11
CA GLY A 62 -1.65 -3.96 -4.37
C GLY A 62 -2.24 -5.38 -4.28
N ALA A 63 -1.56 -6.30 -3.59
CA ALA A 63 -2.16 -7.57 -3.14
C ALA A 63 -3.52 -7.34 -2.44
N ALA A 64 -4.45 -8.29 -2.59
CA ALA A 64 -5.78 -8.17 -2.02
C ALA A 64 -5.75 -8.25 -0.48
N GLY A 65 -5.68 -7.09 0.17
CA GLY A 65 -5.76 -6.93 1.62
C GLY A 65 -7.19 -6.77 2.12
N ARG A 66 -7.45 -7.02 3.40
CA ARG A 66 -8.75 -6.69 4.01
C ARG A 66 -8.89 -5.16 4.09
N PRO A 67 -10.08 -4.56 3.83
CA PRO A 67 -10.31 -3.13 3.97
C PRO A 67 -9.90 -2.59 5.35
N THR A 68 -9.12 -1.52 5.36
CA THR A 68 -8.58 -0.91 6.59
C THR A 68 -9.20 0.46 6.88
N ILE A 69 -9.41 0.76 8.17
CA ILE A 69 -9.92 2.06 8.62
C ILE A 69 -8.77 3.07 8.67
N ARG A 70 -8.99 4.25 8.05
CA ARG A 70 -8.01 5.32 7.86
C ARG A 70 -8.59 6.68 8.22
N ALA A 71 -7.72 7.60 8.65
CA ALA A 71 -8.05 9.02 8.78
C ALA A 71 -8.09 9.71 7.39
N ALA A 72 -9.15 9.48 6.61
CA ALA A 72 -9.29 9.92 5.21
C ALA A 72 -9.01 11.43 5.01
N GLY A 73 -9.54 12.29 5.90
CA GLY A 73 -9.27 13.74 5.86
C GLY A 73 -7.80 14.09 6.09
N ARG A 74 -7.13 13.46 7.07
CA ARG A 74 -5.70 13.67 7.35
C ARG A 74 -4.83 13.24 6.18
N LEU A 75 -5.17 12.11 5.55
CA LEU A 75 -4.50 11.62 4.35
C LEU A 75 -4.62 12.62 3.19
N GLN A 76 -5.83 13.12 2.93
CA GLN A 76 -6.09 14.11 1.88
C GLN A 76 -5.34 15.43 2.10
N ILE A 77 -5.35 15.94 3.33
CA ILE A 77 -4.63 17.18 3.71
C ILE A 77 -3.13 16.98 3.53
N MET A 78 -2.56 15.87 3.99
CA MET A 78 -1.13 15.59 3.85
C MET A 78 -0.70 15.50 2.38
N LEU A 79 -1.49 14.84 1.54
CA LEU A 79 -1.22 14.76 0.10
C LEU A 79 -1.24 16.13 -0.58
N TYR A 80 -2.24 16.97 -0.29
CA TYR A 80 -2.28 18.33 -0.83
C TYR A 80 -1.18 19.23 -0.26
N ALA A 81 -0.80 19.05 1.01
CA ALA A 81 0.34 19.76 1.59
C ALA A 81 1.65 19.39 0.90
N MET A 82 1.85 18.12 0.51
CA MET A 82 3.06 17.70 -0.24
C MET A 82 3.00 18.09 -1.72
N MET A 83 1.88 17.85 -2.42
CA MET A 83 1.80 18.09 -3.86
C MET A 83 1.57 19.55 -4.25
N PHE A 84 0.87 20.34 -3.42
CA PHE A 84 0.57 21.73 -3.76
C PHE A 84 1.18 22.69 -2.74
N GLY A 85 0.99 22.45 -1.44
CA GLY A 85 1.45 23.33 -0.36
C GLY A 85 2.96 23.59 -0.38
N GLY A 86 3.77 22.54 -0.26
CA GLY A 86 5.23 22.62 -0.22
C GLY A 86 5.85 23.30 -1.44
N PRO A 87 5.55 22.87 -2.68
CA PRO A 87 6.07 23.49 -3.90
C PRO A 87 5.66 24.97 -4.04
N ILE A 88 4.41 25.32 -3.72
CA ILE A 88 3.94 26.72 -3.78
C ILE A 88 4.64 27.59 -2.73
N VAL A 89 4.70 27.13 -1.47
CA VAL A 89 5.34 27.88 -0.38
C VAL A 89 6.84 28.07 -0.65
N LEU A 90 7.55 27.04 -1.10
CA LEU A 90 8.97 27.16 -1.47
C LEU A 90 9.17 28.01 -2.73
N GLY A 91 8.26 27.97 -3.71
CA GLY A 91 8.31 28.85 -4.88
C GLY A 91 8.18 30.32 -4.49
N ILE A 92 7.23 30.65 -3.60
CA ILE A 92 7.04 32.02 -3.07
C ILE A 92 8.26 32.47 -2.26
N ILE A 93 8.72 31.66 -1.31
CA ILE A 93 9.90 31.98 -0.48
C ILE A 93 11.15 32.14 -1.36
N GLY A 94 11.36 31.23 -2.32
CA GLY A 94 12.47 31.27 -3.26
C GLY A 94 12.45 32.49 -4.18
N GLY A 95 11.28 32.88 -4.67
CA GLY A 95 11.09 34.09 -5.47
C GLY A 95 11.38 35.37 -4.67
N ILE A 96 10.87 35.46 -3.43
CA ILE A 96 11.12 36.61 -2.55
C ILE A 96 12.61 36.70 -2.17
N LEU A 97 13.21 35.61 -1.68
CA LEU A 97 14.62 35.61 -1.27
C LEU A 97 15.56 35.80 -2.46
N GLY A 98 15.26 35.18 -3.61
CA GLY A 98 16.03 35.38 -4.84
C GLY A 98 15.98 36.82 -5.35
N GLY A 99 14.82 37.48 -5.28
CA GLY A 99 14.68 38.90 -5.64
C GLY A 99 15.36 39.86 -4.64
N LEU A 100 15.27 39.59 -3.33
CA LEU A 100 15.90 40.42 -2.30
C LEU A 100 17.43 40.32 -2.28
N LEU A 101 17.99 39.18 -2.72
CA LEU A 101 19.43 38.90 -2.72
C LEU A 101 20.05 38.94 -4.12
N ASP A 102 19.30 39.41 -5.13
CA ASP A 102 19.67 39.41 -6.56
C ASP A 102 20.29 38.08 -7.04
N SER A 103 19.71 36.96 -6.57
CA SER A 103 20.26 35.62 -6.72
C SER A 103 19.28 34.68 -7.42
N ALA A 104 19.36 34.64 -8.74
CA ALA A 104 18.63 33.67 -9.58
C ALA A 104 18.96 32.21 -9.20
N ALA A 105 20.17 31.95 -8.69
CA ALA A 105 20.57 30.63 -8.20
C ALA A 105 19.73 30.21 -6.98
N LEU A 106 19.47 31.10 -6.02
CA LEU A 106 18.67 30.80 -4.84
C LEU A 106 17.22 30.49 -5.19
N ALA A 107 16.60 31.31 -6.07
CA ALA A 107 15.26 31.05 -6.57
C ALA A 107 15.16 29.70 -7.31
N SER A 108 16.19 29.34 -8.08
CA SER A 108 16.27 28.06 -8.79
C SER A 108 16.38 26.87 -7.83
N ILE A 109 17.20 26.97 -6.77
CA ILE A 109 17.34 25.93 -5.75
C ILE A 109 16.01 25.69 -5.03
N CYS A 110 15.34 26.74 -4.56
CA CYS A 110 14.04 26.62 -3.91
C CYS A 110 12.98 25.99 -4.83
N SER A 111 12.99 26.34 -6.12
CA SER A 111 12.10 25.73 -7.13
C SER A 111 12.38 24.24 -7.34
N LEU A 112 13.66 23.84 -7.38
CA LEU A 112 14.07 22.45 -7.53
C LEU A 112 13.71 21.61 -6.30
N VAL A 113 13.91 22.12 -5.09
CA VAL A 113 13.45 21.47 -3.85
C VAL A 113 11.92 21.35 -3.84
N GLY A 114 11.19 22.37 -4.33
CA GLY A 114 9.76 22.31 -4.56
C GLY A 114 9.35 21.15 -5.49
N MET A 115 10.02 20.99 -6.64
CA MET A 115 9.75 19.87 -7.55
C MET A 115 10.04 18.49 -6.93
N LEU A 116 11.08 18.36 -6.12
CA LEU A 116 11.38 17.10 -5.41
C LEU A 116 10.27 16.75 -4.40
N ILE A 117 9.73 17.74 -3.67
CA ILE A 117 8.61 17.53 -2.74
C ILE A 117 7.31 17.19 -3.49
N TYR A 118 7.05 17.86 -4.63
CA TYR A 118 5.94 17.49 -5.53
C TYR A 118 6.02 16.03 -5.95
N PHE A 119 7.20 15.61 -6.44
CA PHE A 119 7.43 14.26 -6.96
C PHE A 119 7.32 13.18 -5.87
N ALA A 120 7.87 13.44 -4.68
CA ALA A 120 7.70 12.57 -3.51
C ALA A 120 6.22 12.46 -3.10
N GLY A 121 5.48 13.57 -3.12
CA GLY A 121 4.02 13.59 -2.88
C GLY A 121 3.23 12.78 -3.90
N ALA A 122 3.57 12.91 -5.19
CA ALA A 122 2.93 12.17 -6.28
C ALA A 122 3.19 10.65 -6.20
N ILE A 123 4.43 10.24 -5.90
CA ILE A 123 4.77 8.82 -5.64
C ILE A 123 3.98 8.29 -4.44
N TYR A 124 3.97 9.05 -3.33
CA TYR A 124 3.25 8.64 -2.13
C TYR A 124 1.73 8.54 -2.35
N MET A 125 1.14 9.46 -3.13
CA MET A 125 -0.25 9.37 -3.59
C MET A 125 -0.50 8.08 -4.40
N LEU A 126 0.35 7.80 -5.39
CA LEU A 126 0.22 6.62 -6.25
C LEU A 126 0.28 5.32 -5.43
N ILE A 127 1.28 5.16 -4.56
CA ILE A 127 1.42 4.00 -3.66
C ILE A 127 0.17 3.85 -2.77
N THR A 128 -0.35 4.96 -2.24
CA THR A 128 -1.55 4.95 -1.40
C THR A 128 -2.78 4.48 -2.18
N ILE A 129 -2.97 4.97 -3.41
CA ILE A 129 -4.07 4.55 -4.27
C ILE A 129 -3.95 3.07 -4.63
N ILE A 130 -2.76 2.56 -4.97
CA ILE A 130 -2.55 1.14 -5.28
C ILE A 130 -2.90 0.25 -4.08
N LYS A 131 -2.55 0.67 -2.84
CA LYS A 131 -2.94 -0.05 -1.62
C LYS A 131 -4.46 -0.05 -1.39
N MET A 132 -5.11 1.11 -1.53
CA MET A 132 -6.57 1.22 -1.44
C MET A 132 -7.29 0.38 -2.52
N HIS A 133 -6.72 0.33 -3.72
CA HIS A 133 -7.21 -0.47 -4.84
C HIS A 133 -7.10 -1.97 -4.57
N GLY A 134 -5.98 -2.43 -4.02
CA GLY A 134 -5.81 -3.81 -3.56
C GLY A 134 -6.84 -4.21 -2.50
N GLU A 135 -7.10 -3.32 -1.53
CA GLU A 135 -8.15 -3.57 -0.53
C GLU A 135 -9.55 -3.62 -1.13
N LEU A 136 -9.91 -2.70 -2.03
CA LEU A 136 -11.20 -2.74 -2.72
C LEU A 136 -11.36 -4.05 -3.53
N ARG A 137 -10.28 -4.54 -4.14
CA ARG A 137 -10.31 -5.80 -4.90
C ARG A 137 -10.64 -7.04 -4.05
N SER A 138 -10.43 -7.00 -2.73
CA SER A 138 -10.84 -8.09 -1.84
C SER A 138 -12.37 -8.25 -1.71
N VAL A 139 -13.12 -7.19 -2.01
CA VAL A 139 -14.60 -7.14 -1.97
C VAL A 139 -15.23 -6.95 -3.35
N ALA A 140 -14.45 -6.47 -4.32
CA ALA A 140 -14.81 -6.37 -5.74
C ALA A 140 -13.78 -7.12 -6.60
N PRO A 141 -13.88 -8.46 -6.74
CA PRO A 141 -12.85 -9.27 -7.42
C PRO A 141 -12.68 -8.93 -8.90
N ASN A 142 -13.74 -8.42 -9.54
CA ASN A 142 -13.77 -8.00 -10.96
C ASN A 142 -13.19 -6.60 -11.20
N LEU A 143 -12.70 -5.92 -10.15
CA LEU A 143 -12.08 -4.60 -10.26
C LEU A 143 -10.86 -4.64 -11.20
N PHE A 144 -10.77 -3.63 -12.07
CA PHE A 144 -9.70 -3.50 -13.06
C PHE A 144 -8.29 -3.52 -12.42
N PRO A 145 -7.22 -3.95 -13.12
CA PRO A 145 -5.86 -3.91 -12.56
C PRO A 145 -5.36 -2.49 -12.29
N TRP A 146 -4.72 -2.27 -11.13
CA TRP A 146 -4.28 -0.94 -10.66
C TRP A 146 -3.42 -0.16 -11.66
N TRP A 147 -2.62 -0.84 -12.50
CA TRP A 147 -1.73 -0.19 -13.47
C TRP A 147 -2.48 0.62 -14.53
N HIS A 148 -3.77 0.34 -14.77
CA HIS A 148 -4.60 1.17 -15.67
C HIS A 148 -4.76 2.61 -15.15
N LEU A 149 -4.59 2.84 -13.84
CA LEU A 149 -4.59 4.18 -13.24
C LEU A 149 -3.39 5.04 -13.69
N ILE A 150 -2.30 4.43 -14.17
CA ILE A 150 -1.14 5.19 -14.66
C ILE A 150 -1.35 5.66 -16.11
N ILE A 151 -2.24 5.01 -16.88
CA ILE A 151 -2.49 5.37 -18.29
C ILE A 151 -3.44 6.57 -18.35
N PRO A 152 -3.01 7.77 -18.83
CA PRO A 152 -3.80 9.00 -18.69
C PRO A 152 -5.21 8.93 -19.30
N TYR A 153 -5.35 8.28 -20.46
CA TYR A 153 -6.64 8.14 -21.15
C TYR A 153 -7.63 7.23 -20.41
N TYR A 154 -7.15 6.18 -19.73
CA TYR A 154 -8.01 5.31 -18.92
C TYR A 154 -8.23 5.86 -17.52
N ASN A 155 -7.25 6.58 -16.97
CA ASN A 155 -7.26 7.16 -15.62
C ASN A 155 -8.57 7.91 -15.32
N ILE A 156 -8.94 8.88 -16.16
CA ILE A 156 -10.14 9.72 -15.95
C ILE A 156 -11.42 8.88 -15.96
N TYR A 157 -11.59 8.03 -16.98
CA TYR A 157 -12.78 7.17 -17.11
C TYR A 157 -12.90 6.17 -15.94
N LEU A 158 -11.79 5.54 -15.55
CA LEU A 158 -11.76 4.55 -14.48
C LEU A 158 -11.99 5.19 -13.10
N MET A 159 -11.34 6.32 -12.80
CA MET A 159 -11.46 6.99 -11.51
C MET A 159 -12.82 7.63 -11.29
N TRP A 160 -13.45 8.17 -12.33
CA TRP A 160 -14.71 8.90 -12.21
C TRP A 160 -15.94 8.03 -12.49
N ILE A 161 -15.93 7.12 -13.46
CA ILE A 161 -17.14 6.36 -13.84
C ILE A 161 -17.12 4.96 -13.27
N VAL A 162 -16.03 4.21 -13.45
CA VAL A 162 -15.98 2.79 -13.07
C VAL A 162 -15.83 2.64 -11.55
N LEU A 163 -14.88 3.35 -10.93
CA LEU A 163 -14.56 3.12 -9.52
C LEU A 163 -15.72 3.40 -8.54
N PRO A 164 -16.50 4.50 -8.65
CA PRO A 164 -17.64 4.71 -7.75
C PRO A 164 -18.73 3.65 -7.92
N ARG A 165 -18.91 3.12 -9.14
CA ARG A 165 -19.84 2.02 -9.43
C ARG A 165 -19.39 0.71 -8.79
N GLU A 166 -18.11 0.38 -8.87
CA GLU A 166 -17.53 -0.81 -8.21
C GLU A 166 -17.56 -0.69 -6.69
N VAL A 167 -17.28 0.50 -6.14
CA VAL A 167 -17.42 0.78 -4.70
C VAL A 167 -18.87 0.66 -4.22
N GLY A 168 -19.85 1.11 -5.01
CA GLY A 168 -21.27 0.92 -4.70
C GLY A 168 -21.68 -0.56 -4.66
N GLN A 169 -21.20 -1.36 -5.61
CA GLN A 169 -21.41 -2.81 -5.60
C GLN A 169 -20.72 -3.48 -4.40
N ALA A 170 -19.48 -3.10 -4.08
CA ALA A 170 -18.75 -3.60 -2.91
C ALA A 170 -19.46 -3.27 -1.59
N LYS A 171 -19.97 -2.04 -1.44
CA LYS A 171 -20.76 -1.62 -0.28
C LYS A 171 -22.05 -2.45 -0.13
N GLN A 172 -22.76 -2.70 -1.23
CA GLN A 172 -23.95 -3.56 -1.24
C GLN A 172 -23.61 -5.02 -0.89
N ALA A 173 -22.53 -5.57 -1.47
CA ALA A 173 -22.08 -6.95 -1.21
C ALA A 173 -21.67 -7.18 0.26
N VAL A 174 -21.13 -6.16 0.91
CA VAL A 174 -20.75 -6.19 2.35
C VAL A 174 -21.93 -5.79 3.27
N GLY A 175 -23.04 -5.31 2.72
CA GLY A 175 -24.21 -4.86 3.50
C GLY A 175 -24.03 -3.51 4.20
N SER A 176 -23.09 -2.67 3.74
CA SER A 176 -22.89 -1.32 4.28
C SER A 176 -24.08 -0.43 3.94
N ARG A 177 -24.65 0.24 4.95
CA ARG A 177 -25.80 1.14 4.81
C ARG A 177 -25.41 2.58 4.42
N GLU A 178 -24.12 2.91 4.41
CA GLU A 178 -23.66 4.24 4.01
C GLU A 178 -23.65 4.37 2.47
N PRO A 179 -24.34 5.36 1.88
CA PRO A 179 -24.30 5.58 0.44
C PRO A 179 -22.87 5.87 -0.02
N THR A 180 -22.52 5.40 -1.22
CA THR A 180 -21.25 5.73 -1.88
C THR A 180 -21.10 7.25 -1.99
N ARG A 181 -19.89 7.77 -1.79
CA ARG A 181 -19.66 9.21 -1.91
C ARG A 181 -19.95 9.68 -3.35
N SER A 182 -20.53 10.89 -3.45
CA SER A 182 -20.97 11.45 -4.73
C SER A 182 -19.81 11.59 -5.74
N ILE A 183 -20.13 11.48 -7.03
CA ILE A 183 -19.20 11.70 -8.15
C ILE A 183 -18.35 12.97 -8.00
N VAL A 184 -18.93 14.04 -7.46
CA VAL A 184 -18.22 15.32 -7.21
C VAL A 184 -17.05 15.13 -6.23
N HIS A 185 -17.21 14.28 -5.21
CA HIS A 185 -16.13 13.97 -4.28
C HIS A 185 -15.04 13.12 -4.95
N TYR A 186 -15.39 12.23 -5.89
CA TYR A 186 -14.41 11.47 -6.66
C TYR A 186 -13.63 12.33 -7.68
N ILE A 187 -14.25 13.36 -8.25
CA ILE A 187 -13.60 14.30 -9.18
C ILE A 187 -12.60 15.18 -8.43
N PHE A 188 -13.04 15.87 -7.37
CA PHE A 188 -12.19 16.85 -6.67
C PHE A 188 -11.31 16.24 -5.58
N PHE A 189 -11.83 15.27 -4.81
CA PHE A 189 -11.21 14.73 -3.59
C PHE A 189 -11.09 13.20 -3.66
N PHE A 190 -10.62 12.67 -4.80
CA PHE A 190 -10.57 11.24 -5.09
C PHE A 190 -10.05 10.36 -3.94
N VAL A 191 -8.90 10.73 -3.35
CA VAL A 191 -8.26 9.93 -2.30
C VAL A 191 -9.10 9.92 -1.03
N TYR A 192 -9.66 11.06 -0.64
CA TYR A 192 -10.62 11.17 0.46
C TYR A 192 -11.87 10.32 0.22
N ALA A 193 -12.48 10.40 -0.97
CA ALA A 193 -13.69 9.66 -1.33
C ALA A 193 -13.46 8.15 -1.19
N LEU A 194 -12.45 7.63 -1.90
CA LEU A 194 -12.08 6.21 -1.87
C LEU A 194 -11.68 5.74 -0.45
N ALA A 195 -10.91 6.54 0.29
CA ALA A 195 -10.54 6.21 1.67
C ALA A 195 -11.75 6.21 2.61
N SER A 196 -12.71 7.12 2.44
CA SER A 196 -13.96 7.11 3.21
C SER A 196 -14.81 5.88 2.87
N ASP A 197 -15.05 5.61 1.59
CA ASP A 197 -15.90 4.47 1.22
C ASP A 197 -15.28 3.13 1.67
N LEU A 198 -13.94 3.00 1.66
CA LEU A 198 -13.24 1.85 2.24
C LEU A 198 -13.37 1.77 3.76
N ASN A 199 -13.41 2.89 4.49
CA ASN A 199 -13.68 2.88 5.93
C ASN A 199 -15.09 2.33 6.22
N ASP A 200 -16.07 2.72 5.41
CA ASP A 200 -17.48 2.32 5.60
C ASP A 200 -17.66 0.83 5.29
N ILE A 201 -16.89 0.29 4.33
CA ILE A 201 -16.78 -1.15 4.04
C ILE A 201 -16.09 -1.88 5.21
N ALA A 202 -14.94 -1.39 5.67
CA ALA A 202 -14.18 -1.99 6.78
C ALA A 202 -14.99 -2.05 8.09
N ARG A 203 -15.75 -0.99 8.39
CA ARG A 203 -16.69 -0.95 9.52
C ARG A 203 -17.78 -1.99 9.39
N ALA A 204 -18.42 -2.10 8.22
CA ALA A 204 -19.49 -3.06 7.98
C ALA A 204 -19.01 -4.52 8.11
N GLN A 205 -17.78 -4.82 7.65
CA GLN A 205 -17.14 -6.12 7.92
C GLN A 205 -16.82 -6.34 9.40
N GLY A 206 -16.35 -5.31 10.10
CA GLY A 206 -16.06 -5.38 11.54
C GLY A 206 -17.29 -5.57 12.42
N THR A 207 -18.50 -5.25 11.94
CA THR A 207 -19.78 -5.50 12.64
C THR A 207 -20.40 -6.86 12.37
N GLN A 208 -19.76 -7.75 11.59
CA GLN A 208 -20.27 -9.08 11.23
C GLN A 208 -19.46 -10.24 11.85
N GLY A 209 -18.50 -9.96 12.74
CA GLY A 209 -17.71 -10.94 13.50
C GLY A 209 -17.93 -10.81 15.00
#